data_AF-H8WGL5-F1
#
_entry.id   AF-H8WGL5-F1
#
_cell.length_a   1.000
_cell.length_b   1.000
_cell.length_c   1.000
_cell.angle_alpha   90.00
_cell.angle_beta   90.00
_cell.angle_gamma   90.00
#
_symmetry.space_group_name_H-M   'P 1'
#
loop_
_entity.id
_entity.type
_entity.pdbx_description
1 polymer ?
#
loop_
_entity_poly.entity_id
_entity_poly.type
_entity_poly.pdbx_seq_one_letter_code
_entity_poly.pdbx_strand_id
1 'polypeptide(L)'
;NHFQVSMPRSYVQHYVIYIKPENCPRRVNREIIKIMVNAYSKLFGNLRPAFDGRQNLYTRDPLPIGRKQVELEVKLPGQCKDGVFHVYIKWLAQISLFDLEEALQGSRRPIPYDAVLALDVVMRHLASMTYTSVGKSFFSPPESYYHPLGGGREVWYGFHQSMQPSKWKMMLNLDVSASAFYKSQLVPEFMCEVLDIKDISEQKKPLTDSQRVKFTREIKGLKIEITHWGEMRRKYKVRNVT
;
A
#
# COMPACT_ATOMS: atom_id res chain seq x y z
N ASN A 1 -20.63 -13.57 1.83
CA ASN A 1 -19.35 -13.02 1.30
C ASN A 1 -18.14 -13.44 2.15
N HIS A 2 -18.19 -14.61 2.82
CA HIS A 2 -17.11 -15.13 3.66
C HIS A 2 -16.64 -16.47 3.10
N PHE A 3 -15.33 -16.63 2.91
CA PHE A 3 -14.71 -17.78 2.28
C PHE A 3 -13.82 -18.50 3.29
N GLN A 4 -13.99 -19.80 3.44
CA GLN A 4 -13.21 -20.59 4.39
C GLN A 4 -11.74 -20.65 3.96
N VAL A 5 -10.82 -20.42 4.90
CA VAL A 5 -9.38 -20.54 4.68
C VAL A 5 -8.86 -21.78 5.42
N SER A 6 -8.15 -22.64 4.70
CA SER A 6 -7.36 -23.71 5.30
C SER A 6 -5.97 -23.19 5.62
N MET A 7 -5.47 -23.50 6.82
CA MET A 7 -4.14 -23.09 7.27
C MET A 7 -3.32 -24.31 7.69
N PRO A 8 -2.01 -24.34 7.41
CA PRO A 8 -1.16 -25.45 7.80
C PRO A 8 -0.91 -25.48 9.30
N ARG A 9 -0.79 -26.68 9.88
CA ARG A 9 -0.29 -26.89 11.24
C ARG A 9 1.22 -26.67 11.28
N SER A 10 1.61 -25.41 11.38
CA SER A 10 3.00 -24.99 11.27
C SER A 10 3.26 -23.70 12.04
N TYR A 11 4.49 -23.21 11.96
CA TYR A 11 4.89 -21.95 12.55
C TYR A 11 5.15 -20.89 11.48
N VAL A 12 4.92 -19.63 11.83
CA VAL A 12 5.31 -18.46 11.04
C VAL A 12 6.38 -17.71 11.82
N GLN A 13 7.43 -17.29 11.13
CA GLN A 13 8.51 -16.52 11.74
C GLN A 13 8.23 -15.03 11.59
N HIS A 14 8.27 -14.29 12.68
CA HIS A 14 7.99 -12.86 12.71
C HIS A 14 9.26 -12.07 12.97
N TYR A 15 9.52 -11.09 12.11
CA TYR A 15 10.64 -10.17 12.19
C TYR A 15 10.13 -8.74 12.28
N VAL A 16 10.85 -7.92 13.05
CA VAL A 16 10.70 -6.47 13.05
C VAL A 16 11.67 -5.85 12.05
N ILE A 17 11.14 -4.96 11.24
CA ILE A 17 11.84 -4.19 10.21
C ILE A 17 11.92 -2.73 10.63
N TYR A 18 13.10 -2.14 10.53
CA TYR A 18 13.30 -0.69 10.58
C TYR A 18 13.97 -0.22 9.30
N ILE A 19 13.45 0.85 8.69
CA ILE A 19 13.98 1.40 7.44
C ILE A 19 14.43 2.83 7.70
N LYS A 20 15.67 3.15 7.33
CA LYS A 20 16.21 4.51 7.33
C LYS A 20 16.48 4.98 5.89
N PRO A 21 16.12 6.23 5.54
CA PRO A 21 15.40 7.22 6.36
C PRO A 21 13.96 6.81 6.70
N GLU A 22 13.48 7.29 7.85
CA GLU A 22 12.15 6.99 8.37
C GLU A 22 11.03 7.73 7.60
N ASN A 23 9.77 7.38 7.88
CA ASN A 23 8.57 8.05 7.37
C ASN A 23 8.35 7.99 5.84
N CYS A 24 8.98 7.03 5.17
CA CYS A 24 8.66 6.72 3.79
C CYS A 24 7.20 6.19 3.68
N PRO A 25 6.47 6.53 2.59
CA PRO A 25 5.14 5.97 2.37
C PRO A 25 5.15 4.44 2.34
N ARG A 26 4.10 3.79 2.83
CA ARG A 26 4.02 2.31 2.88
C ARG A 26 4.36 1.64 1.54
N ARG A 27 3.91 2.21 0.41
CA ARG A 27 4.22 1.69 -0.94
C ARG A 27 5.72 1.65 -1.20
N VAL A 28 6.45 2.69 -0.80
CA VAL A 28 7.91 2.79 -0.90
C VAL A 28 8.57 1.74 -0.03
N ASN A 29 8.13 1.61 1.24
CA ASN A 29 8.70 0.60 2.14
C ASN A 29 8.56 -0.81 1.55
N ARG A 30 7.41 -1.12 0.92
CA ARG A 30 7.22 -2.42 0.29
C ARG A 30 8.11 -2.63 -0.93
N GLU A 31 8.36 -1.58 -1.71
CA GLU A 31 9.28 -1.61 -2.84
C GLU A 31 10.73 -1.85 -2.36
N ILE A 32 11.16 -1.17 -1.30
CA ILE A 32 12.46 -1.39 -0.65
C ILE A 32 12.59 -2.86 -0.23
N ILE A 33 11.60 -3.42 0.46
CA ILE A 33 11.63 -4.83 0.87
C ILE A 33 11.62 -5.79 -0.33
N LYS A 34 10.88 -5.49 -1.40
CA LYS A 34 10.91 -6.29 -2.64
C LYS A 34 12.31 -6.30 -3.25
N ILE A 35 12.97 -5.15 -3.36
CA ILE A 35 14.33 -5.06 -3.88
C ILE A 35 15.31 -5.78 -2.96
N MET A 36 15.21 -5.61 -1.65
CA MET A 36 16.03 -6.29 -0.65
C MET A 36 15.95 -7.81 -0.79
N VAL A 37 14.73 -8.36 -0.88
CA VAL A 37 14.52 -9.81 -1.02
C VAL A 37 15.18 -10.34 -2.30
N ASN A 38 15.12 -9.59 -3.39
CA ASN A 38 15.77 -9.96 -4.64
C ASN A 38 17.30 -9.84 -4.59
N ALA A 39 17.82 -8.75 -4.01
CA ALA A 39 19.25 -8.46 -3.95
C ALA A 39 19.99 -9.43 -3.00
N TYR A 40 19.36 -9.80 -1.89
CA TYR A 40 19.92 -10.69 -0.89
C TYR A 40 19.36 -12.11 -1.01
N SER A 41 19.32 -12.66 -2.23
CA SER A 41 18.79 -13.99 -2.53
C SER A 41 19.47 -15.12 -1.74
N LYS A 42 20.74 -14.96 -1.33
CA LYS A 42 21.43 -15.92 -0.44
C LYS A 42 20.81 -15.98 0.97
N LEU A 43 20.28 -14.86 1.45
CA LEU A 43 19.65 -14.75 2.77
C LEU A 43 18.20 -15.27 2.75
N PHE A 44 17.45 -14.91 1.71
CA PHE A 44 16.03 -15.27 1.60
C PHE A 44 15.80 -16.60 0.88
N GLY A 45 16.73 -17.07 0.06
CA GLY A 45 16.60 -18.29 -0.73
C GLY A 45 15.31 -18.31 -1.54
N ASN A 46 14.51 -19.36 -1.34
CA ASN A 46 13.19 -19.52 -1.96
C ASN A 46 12.04 -18.90 -1.15
N LEU A 47 12.34 -18.26 -0.02
CA LEU A 47 11.32 -17.61 0.79
C LEU A 47 10.71 -16.42 0.04
N ARG A 48 9.43 -16.20 0.31
CA ARG A 48 8.65 -15.07 -0.18
C ARG A 48 8.06 -14.36 1.04
N PRO A 49 8.83 -13.44 1.67
CA PRO A 49 8.39 -12.79 2.89
C PRO A 49 7.13 -11.93 2.66
N ALA A 50 6.18 -11.99 3.58
CA ALA A 50 5.03 -11.10 3.60
C ALA A 50 5.31 -9.92 4.52
N PHE A 51 5.25 -8.71 3.97
CA PHE A 51 5.47 -7.46 4.70
C PHE A 51 4.17 -6.67 4.87
N ASP A 52 3.99 -5.96 5.97
CA ASP A 52 2.83 -5.09 6.23
C ASP A 52 2.99 -3.64 5.70
N GLY A 53 4.17 -3.30 5.17
CA GLY A 53 4.50 -1.95 4.70
C GLY A 53 4.99 -1.00 5.78
N ARG A 54 5.14 -1.47 7.02
CA ARG A 54 5.64 -0.71 8.17
C ARG A 54 6.81 -1.45 8.83
N GLN A 55 6.54 -2.37 9.73
CA GLN A 55 7.55 -2.98 10.60
C GLN A 55 7.44 -4.50 10.67
N ASN A 56 6.33 -5.11 10.23
CA ASN A 56 6.10 -6.53 10.43
C ASN A 56 6.38 -7.30 9.14
N LEU A 57 7.40 -8.18 9.21
CA LEU A 57 7.76 -9.11 8.15
C LEU A 57 7.56 -10.54 8.63
N TYR A 58 6.91 -11.36 7.81
CA TYR A 58 6.62 -12.76 8.11
C TYR A 58 7.25 -13.67 7.07
N THR A 59 7.89 -14.75 7.51
CA THR A 59 8.39 -15.81 6.63
C THR A 59 7.88 -17.17 7.09
N ARG A 60 7.83 -18.13 6.15
CA ARG A 60 7.47 -19.52 6.47
C ARG A 60 8.56 -20.19 7.31
N ASP A 61 9.82 -20.08 6.85
CA ASP A 61 10.97 -20.69 7.52
C ASP A 61 11.92 -19.62 8.10
N PRO A 62 12.73 -19.93 9.13
CA PRO A 62 13.64 -18.97 9.73
C PRO A 62 14.72 -18.48 8.77
N LEU A 63 14.95 -17.16 8.74
CA LEU A 63 16.12 -16.56 8.10
C LEU A 63 17.40 -16.93 8.87
N PRO A 64 18.53 -17.18 8.16
CA PRO A 64 19.81 -17.55 8.78
C PRO A 64 20.54 -16.33 9.38
N ILE A 65 19.84 -15.52 10.19
CA ILE A 65 20.37 -14.33 10.88
C ILE A 65 20.51 -14.52 12.41
N GLY A 66 20.00 -15.64 12.93
CA GLY A 66 19.90 -15.85 14.37
C GLY A 66 18.95 -14.85 15.04
N ARG A 67 19.31 -14.37 16.24
CA ARG A 67 18.51 -13.39 17.02
C ARG A 67 19.08 -11.97 17.02
N LYS A 68 20.29 -11.78 16.48
CA LYS A 68 20.92 -10.46 16.39
C LYS A 68 20.27 -9.66 15.26
N GLN A 69 20.22 -8.35 15.42
CA GLN A 69 19.77 -7.46 14.37
C GLN A 69 20.83 -7.45 13.25
N VAL A 70 20.38 -7.52 12.00
CA VAL A 70 21.22 -7.43 10.80
C VAL A 70 20.82 -6.19 10.03
N GLU A 71 21.82 -5.47 9.51
CA GLU A 71 21.65 -4.31 8.65
C GLU A 71 21.95 -4.69 7.20
N LEU A 72 21.07 -4.28 6.28
CA LEU A 72 21.21 -4.48 4.84
C LEU A 72 21.05 -3.14 4.12
N GLU A 73 21.86 -2.93 3.09
CA GLU A 73 21.80 -1.73 2.26
C GLU A 73 20.96 -2.01 1.00
N VAL A 74 20.01 -1.13 0.72
CA VAL A 74 19.09 -1.27 -0.43
C VAL A 74 19.12 0.00 -1.26
N LYS A 75 19.41 -0.13 -2.55
CA LYS A 75 19.42 0.99 -3.49
C LYS A 75 18.11 1.04 -4.27
N LEU A 76 17.36 2.12 -4.10
CA LEU A 76 16.13 2.44 -4.81
C LEU A 76 16.32 3.78 -5.56
N PRO A 77 16.65 3.74 -6.86
CA PRO A 77 16.87 4.93 -7.68
C PRO A 77 15.62 5.83 -7.72
N GLY A 78 15.83 7.15 -7.67
CA GLY A 78 14.76 8.14 -7.88
C GLY A 78 13.90 8.50 -6.66
N GLN A 79 14.16 7.92 -5.48
CA GLN A 79 13.38 8.21 -4.25
C GLN A 79 14.09 9.08 -3.20
N CYS A 80 15.43 9.18 -3.21
CA CYS A 80 16.23 10.01 -2.30
C CYS A 80 17.44 10.61 -3.02
N LYS A 81 18.12 11.61 -2.42
CA LYS A 81 19.33 12.26 -2.98
C LYS A 81 20.41 11.24 -3.38
N ASP A 82 20.57 10.16 -2.61
CA ASP A 82 21.52 9.07 -2.91
C ASP A 82 20.83 7.74 -3.26
N GLY A 83 19.51 7.66 -3.10
CA GLY A 83 18.73 6.44 -3.35
C GLY A 83 19.06 5.25 -2.44
N VAL A 84 19.89 5.43 -1.39
CA VAL A 84 20.29 4.36 -0.46
C VAL A 84 19.39 4.32 0.77
N PHE A 85 18.97 3.12 1.15
CA PHE A 85 18.18 2.84 2.35
C PHE A 85 18.90 1.79 3.20
N HIS A 86 18.89 1.99 4.52
CA HIS A 86 19.39 1.01 5.48
C HIS A 86 18.20 0.27 6.09
N VAL A 87 18.15 -1.04 5.89
CA VAL A 87 17.08 -1.91 6.38
C VAL A 87 17.63 -2.78 7.50
N TYR A 88 17.07 -2.65 8.69
CA TYR A 88 17.41 -3.47 9.84
C TYR A 88 16.37 -4.56 10.04
N ILE A 89 16.80 -5.81 10.13
CA ILE A 89 15.96 -6.98 10.35
C ILE A 89 16.30 -7.60 11.70
N LYS A 90 15.31 -7.83 12.55
CA LYS A 90 15.47 -8.49 13.85
C LYS A 90 14.39 -9.55 14.05
N TRP A 91 14.77 -10.78 14.39
CA TRP A 91 13.82 -11.81 14.78
C TRP A 91 13.06 -11.40 16.05
N LEU A 92 11.74 -11.58 16.06
CA LEU A 92 10.89 -11.21 17.18
C LEU A 92 10.25 -12.42 17.86
N ALA A 93 9.57 -13.25 17.08
CA ALA A 93 8.77 -14.35 17.62
C ALA A 93 8.56 -15.46 16.58
N GLN A 94 8.21 -16.64 17.10
CA GLN A 94 7.70 -17.75 16.32
C GLN A 94 6.21 -17.91 16.67
N ILE A 95 5.35 -17.77 15.66
CA ILE A 95 3.89 -17.75 15.81
C ILE A 95 3.34 -19.13 15.47
N SER A 96 2.60 -19.75 16.38
CA SER A 96 1.98 -21.07 16.19
C SER A 96 0.62 -20.94 15.49
N LEU A 97 0.49 -21.46 14.27
CA LEU A 97 -0.81 -21.57 13.61
C LEU A 97 -1.64 -22.74 14.14
N PHE A 98 -1.00 -23.71 14.80
CA PHE A 98 -1.67 -24.78 15.51
C PHE A 98 -2.48 -24.23 16.70
N ASP A 99 -1.89 -23.33 17.49
CA ASP A 99 -2.56 -22.67 18.61
C ASP A 99 -3.79 -21.89 18.16
N LEU A 100 -3.71 -21.27 16.97
CA LEU A 100 -4.85 -20.61 16.35
C LEU A 100 -5.93 -21.61 15.96
N GLU A 101 -5.58 -22.77 15.39
CA GLU A 101 -6.56 -23.81 15.04
C GLU A 101 -7.30 -24.33 16.28
N GLU A 102 -6.58 -24.68 17.35
CA GLU A 102 -7.17 -25.13 18.61
C GLU A 102 -8.08 -24.06 19.22
N ALA A 103 -7.67 -22.79 19.15
CA ALA A 103 -8.48 -21.69 19.65
C ALA A 103 -9.80 -21.51 18.86
N LEU A 104 -9.76 -21.68 17.54
CA LEU A 104 -10.96 -21.61 16.69
C LEU A 104 -11.93 -22.77 16.94
N GLN A 105 -11.41 -23.94 17.33
CA GLN A 105 -12.20 -25.11 17.72
C GLN A 105 -12.75 -25.00 19.14
N GLY A 106 -12.33 -24.00 19.91
CA GLY A 106 -12.78 -23.77 21.28
C GLY A 106 -11.97 -24.53 22.34
N SER A 107 -10.96 -25.30 21.94
CA SER A 107 -10.07 -26.04 22.84
C SER A 107 -9.07 -25.13 23.57
N ARG A 108 -8.83 -23.91 23.06
CA ARG A 108 -7.93 -22.92 23.67
C ARG A 108 -8.54 -21.53 23.70
N ARG A 109 -8.20 -20.74 24.72
CA ARG A 109 -8.54 -19.31 24.82
C ARG A 109 -7.39 -18.53 25.49
N PRO A 110 -7.17 -17.25 25.16
CA PRO A 110 -7.84 -16.47 24.10
C PRO A 110 -7.34 -16.83 22.68
N ILE A 111 -8.00 -16.27 21.65
CA ILE A 111 -7.54 -16.40 20.26
C ILE A 111 -6.19 -15.68 20.09
N PRO A 112 -5.15 -16.33 19.54
CA PRO A 112 -3.86 -15.70 19.29
C PRO A 112 -3.96 -14.68 18.14
N TYR A 113 -4.09 -13.40 18.50
CA TYR A 113 -4.29 -12.31 17.55
C TYR A 113 -3.07 -12.01 16.68
N ASP A 114 -1.86 -12.31 17.17
CA ASP A 114 -0.63 -12.26 16.39
C ASP A 114 -0.67 -13.21 15.19
N ALA A 115 -1.21 -14.43 15.37
CA ALA A 115 -1.45 -15.37 14.28
C ALA A 115 -2.50 -14.87 13.28
N VAL A 116 -3.60 -14.29 13.77
CA VAL A 116 -4.63 -13.66 12.92
C VAL A 116 -4.03 -12.53 12.08
N LEU A 117 -3.22 -11.66 12.70
CA LEU A 117 -2.55 -10.55 12.01
C LEU A 117 -1.52 -11.04 10.99
N ALA A 118 -0.73 -12.07 11.32
CA ALA A 118 0.22 -12.66 10.38
C ALA A 118 -0.49 -13.19 9.13
N LEU A 119 -1.63 -13.90 9.31
CA LEU A 119 -2.44 -14.38 8.19
C LEU A 119 -3.06 -13.22 7.38
N ASP A 120 -3.55 -12.15 8.03
CA ASP A 120 -4.07 -10.96 7.32
C ASP A 120 -2.97 -10.32 6.46
N VAL A 121 -1.75 -10.16 6.99
CA VAL A 121 -0.61 -9.59 6.26
C VAL A 121 -0.20 -10.48 5.09
N VAL A 122 -0.13 -11.80 5.29
CA VAL A 122 0.19 -12.77 4.23
C VAL A 122 -0.82 -12.69 3.10
N MET A 123 -2.11 -12.77 3.43
CA MET A 123 -3.19 -12.76 2.43
C MET A 123 -3.29 -11.43 1.68
N ARG A 124 -2.89 -10.32 2.31
CA ARG A 124 -2.95 -8.98 1.72
C ARG A 124 -1.67 -8.54 1.02
N HIS A 125 -0.58 -9.31 1.14
CA HIS A 125 0.74 -8.87 0.69
C HIS A 125 0.75 -8.55 -0.80
N LEU A 126 0.30 -9.48 -1.65
CA LEU A 126 0.31 -9.31 -3.10
C LEU A 126 -0.61 -8.18 -3.55
N ALA A 127 -1.86 -8.15 -3.04
CA ALA A 127 -2.81 -7.10 -3.35
C ALA A 127 -2.28 -5.70 -2.98
N SER A 128 -1.53 -5.60 -1.88
CA SER A 128 -0.90 -4.34 -1.44
C SER A 128 0.27 -3.89 -2.31
N MET A 129 0.82 -4.78 -3.13
CA MET A 129 1.87 -4.47 -4.12
C MET A 129 1.28 -4.09 -5.47
N THR A 130 0.15 -4.71 -5.83
CA THR A 130 -0.46 -4.57 -7.16
C THR A 130 -1.45 -3.40 -7.22
N TYR A 131 -2.25 -3.21 -6.17
CA TYR A 131 -3.37 -2.26 -6.16
C TYR A 131 -3.13 -1.05 -5.26
N THR A 132 -3.97 -0.03 -5.40
CA THR A 132 -4.01 1.11 -4.50
C THR A 132 -4.76 0.74 -3.24
N SER A 133 -4.04 0.65 -2.11
CA SER A 133 -4.63 0.28 -0.83
C SER A 133 -5.23 1.50 -0.10
N VAL A 134 -6.51 1.41 0.25
CA VAL A 134 -7.23 2.38 1.09
C VAL A 134 -7.91 1.61 2.23
N GLY A 135 -7.42 1.77 3.46
CA GLY A 135 -7.91 1.02 4.61
C GLY A 135 -7.74 -0.50 4.44
N LYS A 136 -8.86 -1.24 4.48
CA LYS A 136 -8.91 -2.70 4.23
C LYS A 136 -9.28 -3.07 2.79
N SER A 137 -9.40 -2.08 1.91
CA SER A 137 -9.80 -2.28 0.52
C SER A 137 -8.67 -1.99 -0.46
N PHE A 138 -8.80 -2.52 -1.67
CA PHE A 138 -7.85 -2.41 -2.78
C PHE A 138 -8.58 -1.96 -4.03
N PHE A 139 -8.02 -0.97 -4.73
CA PHE A 139 -8.62 -0.33 -5.90
C PHE A 139 -7.65 -0.27 -7.07
N SER A 140 -8.16 -0.33 -8.29
CA SER A 140 -7.42 -0.16 -9.54
C SER A 140 -8.02 0.97 -10.37
N PRO A 141 -7.21 1.66 -11.19
CA PRO A 141 -7.74 2.58 -12.17
C PRO A 141 -8.75 1.90 -13.11
N PRO A 142 -9.76 2.63 -13.61
CA PRO A 142 -10.61 2.15 -14.69
C PRO A 142 -9.79 1.82 -15.95
N GLU A 143 -9.99 0.63 -16.52
CA GLU A 143 -9.43 0.26 -17.83
C GLU A 143 -10.48 0.27 -18.94
N SER A 144 -11.70 -0.20 -18.63
CA SER A 144 -12.77 -0.44 -19.61
C SER A 144 -14.09 0.28 -19.28
N TYR A 145 -14.12 1.06 -18.20
CA TYR A 145 -15.30 1.76 -17.74
C TYR A 145 -14.94 3.22 -17.41
N TYR A 146 -15.82 4.16 -17.74
CA TYR A 146 -15.60 5.57 -17.44
C TYR A 146 -16.81 6.12 -16.69
N HIS A 147 -16.63 6.38 -15.40
CA HIS A 147 -17.66 6.91 -14.51
C HIS A 147 -17.18 8.22 -13.87
N PRO A 148 -17.21 9.34 -14.62
CA PRO A 148 -16.84 10.64 -14.10
C PRO A 148 -17.85 11.11 -13.05
N LEU A 149 -17.34 11.72 -11.98
CA LEU A 149 -18.15 12.35 -10.93
C LEU A 149 -18.21 13.88 -11.06
N GLY A 150 -17.49 14.44 -12.03
CA GLY A 150 -17.25 15.88 -12.15
C GLY A 150 -16.17 16.41 -11.20
N GLY A 151 -15.73 17.65 -11.41
CA GLY A 151 -14.68 18.28 -10.60
C GLY A 151 -13.35 17.52 -10.60
N GLY A 152 -13.04 16.82 -11.70
CA GLY A 152 -11.82 16.05 -11.86
C GLY A 152 -11.77 14.74 -11.09
N ARG A 153 -12.92 14.19 -10.71
CA ARG A 153 -13.05 12.94 -9.95
C ARG A 153 -13.71 11.85 -10.78
N GLU A 154 -13.39 10.61 -10.45
CA GLU A 154 -13.94 9.41 -11.07
C GLU A 154 -14.12 8.29 -10.03
N VAL A 155 -14.96 7.32 -10.37
CA VAL A 155 -15.15 6.12 -9.53
C VAL A 155 -14.11 5.08 -9.89
N TRP A 156 -13.41 4.56 -8.88
CA TRP A 156 -12.62 3.34 -9.01
C TRP A 156 -13.33 2.20 -8.30
N TYR A 157 -13.43 1.05 -8.97
CA TYR A 157 -13.88 -0.18 -8.35
C TYR A 157 -12.71 -0.94 -7.72
N GLY A 158 -13.06 -1.82 -6.79
CA GLY A 158 -12.12 -2.55 -5.98
C GLY A 158 -12.82 -3.59 -5.13
N PHE A 159 -12.11 -4.09 -4.13
CA PHE A 159 -12.65 -5.05 -3.18
C PHE A 159 -12.13 -4.78 -1.76
N HIS A 160 -13.00 -5.03 -0.79
CA HIS A 160 -12.66 -5.14 0.62
C HIS A 160 -12.04 -6.52 0.88
N GLN A 161 -11.01 -6.59 1.71
CA GLN A 161 -10.41 -7.84 2.15
C GLN A 161 -10.04 -7.80 3.63
N SER A 162 -10.50 -8.78 4.41
CA SER A 162 -10.05 -8.98 5.79
C SER A 162 -10.06 -10.45 6.21
N MET A 163 -9.02 -10.86 6.95
CA MET A 163 -9.03 -12.14 7.67
C MET A 163 -9.74 -12.01 9.00
N GLN A 164 -10.65 -12.94 9.31
CA GLN A 164 -11.44 -12.93 10.55
C GLN A 164 -11.50 -14.34 11.16
N PRO A 165 -11.27 -14.48 12.48
CA PRO A 165 -11.57 -15.72 13.16
C PRO A 165 -13.08 -15.93 13.23
N SER A 166 -13.56 -17.13 12.97
CA SER A 166 -14.95 -17.54 13.20
C SER A 166 -15.01 -18.75 14.13
N LYS A 167 -16.22 -19.22 14.47
CA LYS A 167 -16.35 -20.54 15.10
C LYS A 167 -15.82 -21.57 14.08
N TRP A 168 -14.84 -22.37 14.49
CA TRP A 168 -14.20 -23.47 13.74
C TRP A 168 -13.06 -23.11 12.78
N LYS A 169 -13.17 -22.04 11.98
CA LYS A 169 -12.19 -21.78 10.91
C LYS A 169 -11.84 -20.29 10.77
N MET A 170 -10.73 -20.02 10.08
CA MET A 170 -10.44 -18.68 9.59
C MET A 170 -11.29 -18.39 8.35
N MET A 171 -11.85 -17.19 8.30
CA MET A 171 -12.68 -16.75 7.18
C MET A 171 -12.01 -15.54 6.51
N LEU A 172 -11.95 -15.58 5.19
CA LEU A 172 -11.63 -14.44 4.36
C LEU A 172 -12.94 -13.73 3.98
N ASN A 173 -13.15 -12.53 4.52
CA ASN A 173 -14.26 -11.67 4.13
C ASN A 173 -13.85 -10.84 2.90
N LEU A 174 -14.57 -11.05 1.79
CA LEU A 174 -14.35 -10.33 0.53
C LEU A 174 -15.65 -9.69 0.07
N ASP A 175 -15.62 -8.40 -0.23
CA ASP A 175 -16.78 -7.69 -0.76
C ASP A 175 -16.39 -6.72 -1.86
N VAL A 176 -17.30 -6.41 -2.77
CA VAL A 176 -17.08 -5.39 -3.81
C VAL A 176 -17.03 -4.02 -3.14
N SER A 177 -16.19 -3.13 -3.66
CA SER A 177 -16.08 -1.75 -3.15
C SER A 177 -15.95 -0.78 -4.32
N ALA A 178 -16.45 0.43 -4.12
CA ALA A 178 -16.27 1.56 -5.03
C ALA A 178 -15.89 2.80 -4.21
N SER A 179 -14.98 3.63 -4.73
CA SER A 179 -14.60 4.87 -4.08
C SER A 179 -14.21 5.94 -5.10
N ALA A 180 -14.31 7.20 -4.70
CA ALA A 180 -13.95 8.33 -5.55
C ALA A 180 -12.44 8.58 -5.52
N PHE A 181 -11.83 8.70 -6.69
CA PHE A 181 -10.44 9.07 -6.90
C PHE A 181 -10.34 10.30 -7.80
N TYR A 182 -9.23 11.03 -7.71
CA TYR A 182 -8.91 12.07 -8.69
C TYR A 182 -8.45 11.41 -9.98
N LYS A 183 -8.97 11.90 -11.11
CA LYS A 183 -8.54 11.46 -12.43
C LYS A 183 -7.06 11.77 -12.63
N SER A 184 -6.35 10.86 -13.29
CA SER A 184 -5.00 11.13 -13.78
C SER A 184 -5.08 11.93 -15.07
N GLN A 185 -5.08 13.26 -14.97
CA GLN A 185 -5.26 14.18 -16.10
C GLN A 185 -4.36 15.43 -16.00
N LEU A 186 -4.36 16.27 -17.04
CA LEU A 186 -3.58 17.51 -17.03
C LEU A 186 -4.18 18.52 -16.03
N VAL A 187 -3.32 19.29 -15.37
CA VAL A 187 -3.77 20.32 -14.40
C VAL A 187 -4.71 21.36 -15.03
N PRO A 188 -4.49 21.84 -16.28
CA PRO A 188 -5.46 22.69 -16.97
C PRO A 188 -6.83 22.03 -17.19
N GLU A 189 -6.88 20.75 -17.55
CA GLU A 189 -8.14 19.99 -17.72
C GLU A 189 -8.87 19.85 -16.37
N PHE A 190 -8.12 19.52 -15.31
CA PHE A 190 -8.63 19.49 -13.95
C PHE A 190 -9.20 20.85 -13.51
N MET A 191 -8.54 21.95 -13.87
CA MET A 191 -9.04 23.31 -13.60
C MET A 191 -10.36 23.57 -14.35
N CYS A 192 -10.44 23.18 -15.62
CA CYS A 192 -11.66 23.30 -16.41
C CYS A 192 -12.83 22.54 -15.77
N GLU A 193 -12.61 21.30 -15.34
CA GLU A 193 -13.63 20.50 -14.64
C GLU A 193 -14.04 21.10 -13.29
N VAL A 194 -13.13 21.73 -12.54
CA VAL A 194 -13.43 22.35 -11.24
C VAL A 194 -14.16 23.68 -11.38
N LEU A 195 -13.83 24.44 -12.41
CA LEU A 195 -14.38 25.78 -12.66
C LEU A 195 -15.56 25.80 -13.63
N ASP A 196 -15.99 24.62 -14.10
CA ASP A 196 -17.07 24.46 -15.08
C ASP A 196 -16.79 25.22 -16.39
N ILE A 197 -15.52 25.25 -16.81
CA ILE A 197 -15.05 25.86 -18.06
C ILE A 197 -15.04 24.76 -19.13
N LYS A 198 -15.63 25.02 -20.30
CA LYS A 198 -15.73 24.00 -21.37
C LYS A 198 -14.40 23.67 -22.01
N ASP A 199 -13.60 24.70 -22.30
CA ASP A 199 -12.32 24.56 -22.97
C ASP A 199 -11.32 25.57 -22.41
N ILE A 200 -10.06 25.15 -22.25
CA ILE A 200 -8.99 26.00 -21.75
C ILE A 200 -8.76 27.24 -22.63
N SER A 201 -9.04 27.15 -23.94
CA SER A 201 -8.95 28.24 -24.91
C SER A 201 -9.98 29.36 -24.66
N GLU A 202 -11.07 29.07 -23.95
CA GLU A 202 -12.04 30.09 -23.51
C GLU A 202 -11.46 30.96 -22.38
N GLN A 203 -10.49 30.42 -21.61
CA GLN A 203 -9.84 31.13 -20.51
C GLN A 203 -8.72 32.05 -21.02
N LYS A 204 -9.09 33.10 -21.76
CA LYS A 204 -8.15 34.12 -22.30
C LYS A 204 -7.72 35.16 -21.28
N LYS A 205 -8.48 35.30 -20.19
CA LYS A 205 -8.22 36.26 -19.11
C LYS A 205 -7.67 35.52 -17.88
N PRO A 206 -6.94 36.19 -16.98
CA PRO A 206 -6.59 35.63 -15.68
C PRO A 206 -7.83 35.18 -14.90
N LEU A 207 -7.66 34.19 -14.02
CA LEU A 207 -8.73 33.74 -13.12
C LEU A 207 -9.16 34.90 -12.21
N THR A 208 -10.48 35.04 -12.01
CA THR A 208 -11.00 35.93 -10.96
C THR A 208 -10.59 35.41 -9.58
N ASP A 209 -10.59 36.29 -8.57
CA ASP A 209 -10.24 35.88 -7.20
C ASP A 209 -11.11 34.71 -6.69
N SER A 210 -12.41 34.72 -7.02
CA SER A 210 -13.34 33.64 -6.67
C SER A 210 -12.96 32.31 -7.34
N GLN A 211 -12.63 32.33 -8.64
CA GLN A 211 -12.17 31.15 -9.37
C GLN A 211 -10.84 30.64 -8.82
N ARG A 212 -9.88 31.53 -8.56
CA ARG A 212 -8.57 31.17 -7.97
C ARG A 212 -8.75 30.50 -6.62
N VAL A 213 -9.61 31.04 -5.75
CA VAL A 213 -9.91 30.44 -4.43
C VAL A 213 -10.60 29.08 -4.57
N LYS A 214 -11.61 28.96 -5.45
CA LYS A 214 -12.31 27.67 -5.72
C LYS A 214 -11.31 26.61 -6.20
N PHE A 215 -10.48 26.93 -7.19
CA PHE A 215 -9.48 26.01 -7.71
C PHE A 215 -8.41 25.65 -6.67
N THR A 216 -7.90 26.64 -5.92
CA THR A 216 -6.91 26.43 -4.86
C THR A 216 -7.41 25.42 -3.83
N ARG A 217 -8.68 25.52 -3.43
CA ARG A 217 -9.29 24.59 -2.46
C ARG A 217 -9.27 23.14 -2.96
N GLU A 218 -9.50 22.93 -4.25
CA GLU A 218 -9.57 21.58 -4.84
C GLU A 218 -8.19 20.99 -5.12
N ILE A 219 -7.22 21.78 -5.60
CA ILE A 219 -5.89 21.28 -5.97
C ILE A 219 -4.91 21.19 -4.79
N LYS A 220 -5.12 21.98 -3.73
CA LYS A 220 -4.20 22.02 -2.58
C LYS A 220 -4.12 20.66 -1.91
N GLY A 221 -2.89 20.17 -1.77
CA GLY A 221 -2.60 18.88 -1.16
C GLY A 221 -2.59 17.70 -2.14
N LEU A 222 -3.03 17.88 -3.39
CA LEU A 222 -2.89 16.87 -4.43
C LEU A 222 -1.43 16.72 -4.87
N LYS A 223 -1.09 15.54 -5.38
CA LYS A 223 0.21 15.27 -5.98
C LYS A 223 0.11 15.48 -7.49
N ILE A 224 1.02 16.25 -8.05
CA ILE A 224 1.17 16.49 -9.48
C ILE A 224 2.51 15.96 -9.97
N GLU A 225 2.62 15.64 -11.25
CA GLU A 225 3.87 15.32 -11.93
C GLU A 225 4.19 16.35 -13.02
N ILE A 226 5.48 16.66 -13.18
CA ILE A 226 5.94 17.54 -14.25
C ILE A 226 6.15 16.73 -15.53
N THR A 227 5.83 17.34 -16.67
CA THR A 227 5.94 16.72 -18.01
C THR A 227 6.96 17.40 -18.92
N HIS A 228 7.53 18.54 -18.50
CA HIS A 228 8.46 19.32 -19.33
C HIS A 228 9.91 18.80 -19.34
N TRP A 229 10.25 17.83 -18.48
CA TRP A 229 11.63 17.38 -18.26
C TRP A 229 11.89 15.96 -18.79
N GLY A 230 11.49 15.69 -20.04
CA GLY A 230 11.75 14.43 -20.73
C GLY A 230 11.29 13.19 -19.96
N GLU A 231 12.18 12.21 -19.78
CA GLU A 231 11.90 10.97 -19.04
C GLU A 231 11.77 11.19 -17.52
N MET A 232 12.24 12.32 -16.98
CA MET A 232 12.25 12.56 -15.54
C MET A 232 10.89 13.08 -15.04
N ARG A 233 10.03 12.15 -14.61
CA ARG A 233 8.70 12.48 -14.06
C ARG A 233 8.72 12.79 -12.57
N ARG A 234 9.20 13.98 -12.21
CA ARG A 234 9.26 14.41 -10.81
C ARG A 234 7.88 14.74 -10.24
N LYS A 235 7.60 14.29 -9.03
CA LYS A 235 6.31 14.46 -8.34
C LYS A 235 6.40 15.51 -7.23
N TYR A 236 5.38 16.35 -7.12
CA TYR A 236 5.27 17.40 -6.10
C TYR A 236 3.89 17.39 -5.43
N LYS A 237 3.82 17.80 -4.17
CA LYS A 237 2.55 18.06 -3.49
C LYS A 237 2.24 19.55 -3.58
N VAL A 238 1.10 19.91 -4.16
CA VAL A 238 0.68 21.31 -4.32
C VAL A 238 0.42 21.92 -2.94
N ARG A 239 1.09 23.02 -2.62
CA ARG A 239 0.90 23.75 -1.35
C ARG A 239 -0.06 24.93 -1.48
N ASN A 240 0.00 25.63 -2.60
CA ASN A 240 -0.84 26.78 -2.90
C ASN A 240 -0.88 27.04 -4.41
N VAL A 241 -1.76 27.96 -4.84
CA VAL A 241 -1.80 28.54 -6.18
C VAL A 241 -1.41 30.01 -6.05
N THR A 242 -0.52 30.47 -6.94
CA THR A 242 -0.07 31.86 -7.02
C THR A 242 -1.15 32.78 -7.58
#